data_AF-A0A9E4XQ30-F1
#
_entry.id   AF-A0A9E4XQ30-F1
#
_cell.length_a   1.000
_cell.length_b   1.000
_cell.length_c   1.000
_cell.angle_alpha   90.00
_cell.angle_beta   90.00
_cell.angle_gamma   90.00
#
_symmetry.space_group_name_H-M   'P 1'
#
loop_
_entity.id
_entity.type
_entity.pdbx_description
1 polymer ?
#
loop_
_entity_poly.entity_id
_entity_poly.type
_entity_poly.pdbx_seq_one_letter_code
_entity_poly.pdbx_strand_id
1 'polypeptide(L)'
;MPVRAVIDGIACRPVDAFRTLRELGTQKINGPGFILESESPEAGASRYSYVCPLAESVVRTGARETLGDIDPIQALRNRFESRTVAPVVDLPGLISGAFGYVAYEAITHFEPSVGDLPEDPTGSPSAAFLFPRE
;
A
#
# COMPACT_ATOMS: atom_id res chain seq x y z
N MET A 1 4.90 17.92 0.43
CA MET A 1 5.84 17.79 1.57
C MET A 1 5.06 17.18 2.71
N PRO A 2 5.52 16.06 3.29
CA PRO A 2 4.81 15.41 4.39
C PRO A 2 4.78 16.30 5.62
N VAL A 3 3.61 16.43 6.25
CA VAL A 3 3.44 17.09 7.56
C VAL A 3 3.45 16.01 8.63
N ARG A 4 4.27 16.16 9.68
CA ARG A 4 4.44 15.15 10.72
C ARG A 4 4.24 15.71 12.13
N ALA A 5 3.78 14.82 13.01
CA ALA A 5 3.78 15.00 14.46
C ALA A 5 4.19 13.67 15.12
N VAL A 6 4.97 13.74 16.18
CA VAL A 6 5.30 12.58 17.03
C VAL A 6 4.46 12.69 18.29
N ILE A 7 3.78 11.61 18.65
CA ILE A 7 2.96 11.54 19.85
C ILE A 7 3.57 10.49 20.78
N ASP A 8 4.21 10.98 21.85
CA ASP A 8 4.83 10.12 22.85
C ASP A 8 3.79 9.55 23.83
N GLY A 9 4.07 8.37 24.39
CA GLY A 9 3.31 7.82 25.51
C GLY A 9 1.98 7.13 25.16
N ILE A 10 1.68 6.90 23.89
CA ILE A 10 0.51 6.09 23.51
C ILE A 10 0.91 4.61 23.45
N ALA A 11 0.49 3.85 24.46
CA ALA A 11 0.44 2.40 24.36
C ALA A 11 -0.85 1.99 23.62
N CYS A 12 -0.84 2.02 22.29
CA CYS A 12 -1.95 1.53 21.46
C CYS A 12 -1.50 0.39 20.54
N ARG A 13 -2.40 -0.58 20.32
CA ARG A 13 -2.20 -1.58 19.26
C ARG A 13 -2.53 -0.96 17.90
N PRO A 14 -1.88 -1.37 16.79
CA PRO A 14 -2.15 -0.82 15.46
C PRO A 14 -3.63 -0.89 15.05
N VAL A 15 -4.33 -1.97 15.42
CA VAL A 15 -5.77 -2.11 15.17
C VAL A 15 -6.63 -1.08 15.91
N ASP A 16 -6.24 -0.71 17.13
CA ASP A 16 -6.96 0.30 17.91
C ASP A 16 -6.72 1.68 17.28
N ALA A 17 -5.47 1.98 16.89
CA ALA A 17 -5.13 3.21 16.17
C ALA A 17 -5.91 3.32 14.85
N PHE A 18 -5.97 2.25 14.05
CA PHE A 18 -6.74 2.24 12.80
C PHE A 18 -8.22 2.54 13.02
N ARG A 19 -8.84 1.90 14.03
CA ARG A 19 -10.25 2.13 14.36
C ARG A 19 -10.48 3.58 14.80
N THR A 20 -9.71 4.04 15.78
CA THR A 20 -9.86 5.39 16.32
C THR A 20 -9.63 6.45 15.24
N LEU A 21 -8.64 6.29 14.37
CA LEU A 21 -8.39 7.23 13.27
C LEU A 21 -9.50 7.27 12.21
N ARG A 22 -10.29 6.19 12.06
CA ARG A 22 -11.45 6.17 11.15
C ARG A 22 -12.73 6.72 11.77
N GLU A 23 -12.73 6.89 13.08
CA GLU A 23 -13.83 7.42 13.89
C GLU A 23 -13.57 8.88 14.33
N LEU A 24 -12.31 9.33 14.31
CA LEU A 24 -11.89 10.69 14.63
C LEU A 24 -12.37 11.69 13.55
N GLY A 25 -13.58 12.20 13.71
CA GLY A 25 -14.18 13.23 12.87
C GLY A 25 -15.68 13.39 13.08
N THR A 26 -16.31 14.37 12.44
CA THR A 26 -17.78 14.55 12.47
C THR A 26 -18.54 13.55 11.60
N GLN A 27 -17.84 12.71 10.83
CA GLN A 27 -18.41 11.73 9.90
C GLN A 27 -17.54 10.47 9.85
N LYS A 28 -18.20 9.31 9.73
CA LYS A 28 -17.55 8.01 9.53
C LYS A 28 -16.78 8.00 8.21
N ILE A 29 -15.49 7.69 8.27
CA ILE A 29 -14.66 7.64 7.07
C ILE A 29 -14.82 6.27 6.40
N ASN A 30 -15.41 6.25 5.20
CA ASN A 30 -15.57 5.07 4.36
C ASN A 30 -14.58 5.12 3.19
N GLY A 31 -13.98 3.98 2.86
CA GLY A 31 -12.95 3.90 1.83
C GLY A 31 -11.81 2.96 2.20
N PRO A 32 -10.93 2.67 1.22
CA PRO A 32 -9.85 1.71 1.36
C PRO A 32 -8.81 2.20 2.37
N GLY A 33 -8.29 1.29 3.18
CA GLY A 33 -7.24 1.54 4.16
C GLY A 33 -6.52 0.24 4.48
N PHE A 34 -5.41 0.31 5.19
CA PHE A 34 -4.61 -0.87 5.53
C PHE A 34 -3.96 -0.76 6.91
N ILE A 35 -3.61 -1.93 7.43
CA ILE A 35 -2.67 -2.11 8.53
C ILE A 35 -1.60 -3.08 8.01
N LEU A 36 -0.32 -2.74 8.19
CA LEU A 36 0.79 -3.66 7.98
C LEU A 36 1.56 -3.79 9.28
N GLU A 37 1.56 -5.00 9.82
CA GLU A 37 2.34 -5.37 10.99
C GLU A 37 3.40 -6.36 10.55
N SER A 38 4.50 -6.37 11.28
CA SER A 38 5.57 -7.32 11.07
C SER A 38 5.90 -7.91 12.43
N GLU A 39 6.14 -9.21 12.44
CA GLU A 39 6.70 -9.91 13.58
C GLU A 39 7.94 -10.66 13.06
N SER A 40 9.08 -10.40 13.69
CA SER A 40 10.34 -11.07 13.34
C SER A 40 11.03 -11.51 14.61
N PRO A 41 11.60 -12.73 14.64
CA PRO A 41 12.43 -13.18 15.74
C PRO A 41 13.78 -12.43 15.80
N GLU A 42 14.17 -11.72 14.74
CA GLU A 42 15.41 -10.94 14.72
C GLU A 42 15.25 -9.58 15.41
N ALA A 43 16.08 -9.33 16.43
CA ALA A 43 16.07 -8.08 17.18
C ALA A 43 16.31 -6.87 16.25
N GLY A 44 15.31 -6.00 16.15
CA GLY A 44 15.39 -4.75 15.36
C GLY A 44 14.77 -4.83 13.97
N ALA A 45 14.55 -6.04 13.44
CA ALA A 45 13.56 -6.28 12.39
C ALA A 45 12.17 -6.22 13.03
N SER A 46 11.15 -5.69 12.34
CA SER A 46 9.77 -5.60 12.85
C SER A 46 9.46 -4.56 13.94
N ARG A 47 10.26 -3.48 14.03
CA ARG A 47 10.01 -2.40 15.02
C ARG A 47 8.80 -1.51 14.73
N TYR A 48 8.27 -1.53 13.52
CA TYR A 48 7.25 -0.59 13.07
C TYR A 48 6.04 -1.31 12.49
N SER A 49 4.86 -0.78 12.84
CA SER A 49 3.60 -1.09 12.17
C SER A 49 3.14 0.15 11.40
N TYR A 50 2.59 -0.06 10.20
CA TYR A 50 2.06 1.00 9.36
C TYR A 50 0.54 0.98 9.39
N VAL A 51 -0.06 2.12 9.69
CA VAL A 51 -1.51 2.28 9.77
C VAL A 51 -1.93 3.38 8.81
N CYS A 52 -2.74 3.04 7.81
CA CYS A 52 -3.32 3.99 6.87
C CYS A 52 -4.85 3.93 6.96
N PRO A 53 -5.51 4.85 7.69
CA PRO A 53 -6.95 4.78 7.91
C PRO A 53 -7.77 5.02 6.65
N LEU A 54 -7.24 5.79 5.70
CA LEU A 54 -7.85 6.07 4.40
C LEU A 54 -6.74 6.36 3.36
N ALA A 55 -6.71 5.60 2.28
CA ALA A 55 -5.85 5.86 1.15
C ALA A 55 -6.38 7.05 0.33
N GLU A 56 -5.47 7.88 -0.18
CA GLU A 56 -5.77 8.97 -1.10
C GLU A 56 -6.22 8.43 -2.47
N SER A 57 -5.56 7.38 -2.94
CA SER A 57 -5.86 6.77 -4.24
C SER A 57 -5.53 5.29 -4.25
N VAL A 58 -6.18 4.56 -5.16
CA VAL A 58 -5.90 3.15 -5.44
C VAL A 58 -5.60 3.01 -6.93
N VAL A 59 -4.47 2.39 -7.25
CA VAL A 59 -4.05 2.03 -8.61
C VAL A 59 -4.28 0.55 -8.78
N ARG A 60 -4.97 0.13 -9.84
CA ARG A 60 -5.24 -1.28 -10.14
C ARG A 60 -4.96 -1.59 -11.59
N THR A 61 -4.36 -2.75 -11.85
CA THR A 61 -4.13 -3.30 -13.19
C THR A 61 -4.85 -4.63 -13.32
N GLY A 62 -5.12 -5.05 -14.56
CA GLY A 62 -5.75 -6.32 -14.89
C GLY A 62 -6.87 -6.14 -15.91
N ALA A 63 -7.30 -7.25 -16.51
CA ALA A 63 -8.24 -7.25 -17.64
C ALA A 63 -9.59 -6.58 -17.34
N ARG A 64 -9.99 -6.51 -16.06
CA ARG A 64 -11.25 -5.88 -15.60
C ARG A 64 -11.07 -4.51 -14.97
N GLU A 65 -9.85 -3.98 -14.96
CA GLU A 65 -9.49 -2.72 -14.30
C GLU A 65 -9.34 -1.58 -15.31
N THR A 66 -9.54 -0.34 -14.86
CA THR A 66 -9.56 0.84 -15.75
C THR A 66 -8.21 1.11 -16.43
N LEU A 67 -7.09 0.77 -15.79
CA LEU A 67 -5.76 0.89 -16.41
C LEU A 67 -5.47 -0.23 -17.41
N GLY A 68 -6.33 -1.24 -17.49
CA GLY A 68 -6.14 -2.42 -18.31
C GLY A 68 -5.11 -3.38 -17.75
N ASP A 69 -4.89 -4.47 -18.49
CA ASP A 69 -3.88 -5.46 -18.19
C ASP A 69 -2.52 -4.99 -18.72
N ILE A 70 -1.83 -4.20 -17.91
CA ILE A 70 -0.51 -3.65 -18.17
C ILE A 70 0.47 -4.09 -17.09
N ASP A 71 1.78 -4.00 -17.38
CA ASP A 71 2.83 -4.25 -16.40
C ASP A 71 2.61 -3.38 -15.13
N PRO A 72 2.33 -4.00 -13.97
CA PRO A 72 2.06 -3.26 -12.74
C PRO A 72 3.28 -2.50 -12.21
N ILE A 73 4.50 -2.94 -12.53
CA ILE A 73 5.74 -2.23 -12.16
C ILE A 73 5.90 -0.98 -13.02
N GLN A 74 5.56 -1.03 -14.30
CA GLN A 74 5.53 0.15 -15.17
C GLN A 74 4.47 1.17 -14.69
N ALA A 75 3.29 0.71 -14.27
CA ALA A 75 2.27 1.57 -13.67
C ALA A 75 2.80 2.28 -12.40
N LEU A 76 3.53 1.57 -11.53
CA LEU A 76 4.18 2.17 -10.36
C LEU A 76 5.27 3.17 -10.75
N ARG A 77 6.14 2.86 -11.72
CA ARG A 77 7.19 3.78 -12.18
C ARG A 77 6.61 5.10 -12.66
N ASN A 78 5.57 5.06 -13.49
CA ASN A 78 4.88 6.26 -13.98
C ASN A 78 4.28 7.06 -12.81
N ARG A 79 3.71 6.37 -11.82
CA ARG A 79 3.14 7.01 -10.62
C ARG A 79 4.18 7.71 -9.74
N PHE A 80 5.42 7.20 -9.73
CA PHE A 80 6.52 7.75 -8.95
C PHE A 80 7.43 8.71 -9.73
N GLU A 81 7.31 8.80 -11.05
CA GLU A 81 8.19 9.63 -11.90
C GLU A 81 8.29 11.10 -11.43
N SER A 82 7.17 11.67 -10.98
CA SER A 82 7.09 13.05 -10.47
C SER A 82 7.27 13.17 -8.96
N ARG A 83 7.54 12.06 -8.25
CA ARG A 83 7.59 12.02 -6.79
C ARG A 83 9.00 11.73 -6.29
N THR A 84 9.53 12.65 -5.50
CA THR A 84 10.73 12.42 -4.70
C THR A 84 10.39 12.70 -3.25
N VAL A 85 10.47 11.67 -2.41
CA VAL A 85 10.32 11.81 -0.97
C VAL A 85 11.72 11.70 -0.36
N ALA A 86 12.22 12.81 0.20
CA ALA A 86 13.49 12.79 0.91
C ALA A 86 13.36 11.93 2.18
N PRO A 87 14.40 11.15 2.55
CA PRO A 87 14.40 10.46 3.83
C PRO A 87 14.27 11.48 4.96
N VAL A 88 13.50 11.11 5.97
CA VAL A 88 13.26 11.96 7.13
C VAL A 88 14.04 11.42 8.31
N VAL A 89 14.86 12.28 8.92
CA VAL A 89 15.66 11.93 10.11
C VAL A 89 14.74 11.39 11.21
N ASP A 90 15.18 10.30 11.84
CA ASP A 90 14.53 9.54 12.91
C ASP A 90 13.23 8.79 12.55
N LEU A 91 12.91 8.66 11.25
CA LEU A 91 11.80 7.82 10.78
C LEU A 91 12.29 6.55 10.07
N PRO A 92 11.42 5.52 9.94
CA PRO A 92 11.72 4.35 9.12
C PRO A 92 12.02 4.74 7.67
N GLY A 93 12.74 3.89 6.94
CA GLY A 93 13.02 4.12 5.52
C GLY A 93 11.75 4.19 4.66
N LEU A 94 10.66 3.55 5.08
CA LEU A 94 9.35 3.62 4.45
C LEU A 94 8.46 4.58 5.25
N ILE A 95 8.19 5.77 4.70
CA ILE A 95 7.30 6.78 5.32
C ILE A 95 6.03 7.06 4.50
N SER A 96 6.11 6.83 3.18
CA SER A 96 5.01 6.90 2.23
C SER A 96 5.40 6.06 1.01
N GLY A 97 4.45 5.76 0.14
CA GLY A 97 4.68 5.00 -1.07
C GLY A 97 3.44 4.24 -1.54
N ALA A 98 3.69 3.14 -2.23
CA ALA A 98 2.67 2.21 -2.71
C ALA A 98 2.60 1.01 -1.75
N PHE A 99 1.38 0.67 -1.32
CA PHE A 99 1.13 -0.44 -0.42
C PHE A 99 0.05 -1.34 -1.02
N GLY A 100 0.30 -2.62 -1.16
CA GLY A 100 -0.68 -3.52 -1.76
C GLY A 100 -0.07 -4.82 -2.23
N TYR A 101 -0.55 -5.33 -3.36
CA TYR A 101 -0.15 -6.64 -3.88
C TYR A 101 0.07 -6.62 -5.38
N VAL A 102 0.86 -7.60 -5.81
CA VAL A 102 0.98 -8.07 -7.19
C VAL A 102 0.49 -9.51 -7.19
N ALA A 103 -0.50 -9.81 -8.00
CA ALA A 103 -1.08 -11.15 -8.11
C ALA A 103 -0.15 -12.07 -8.89
N TYR A 104 -0.39 -13.38 -8.80
CA TYR A 104 0.42 -14.38 -9.49
C TYR A 104 0.36 -14.18 -11.02
N GLU A 105 -0.82 -13.83 -11.53
CA GLU A 105 -1.12 -13.67 -12.95
C GLU A 105 -0.32 -12.54 -13.60
N ALA A 106 0.18 -11.58 -12.81
CA ALA A 106 1.06 -10.54 -13.32
C ALA A 106 2.40 -11.09 -13.88
N ILE A 107 2.74 -12.35 -13.60
CA ILE A 107 3.96 -13.01 -14.10
C ILE A 107 4.06 -12.98 -15.64
N THR A 108 2.94 -12.99 -16.36
CA THR A 108 2.91 -12.95 -17.82
C THR A 108 3.49 -11.65 -18.39
N HIS A 109 3.49 -10.56 -17.61
CA HIS A 109 4.15 -9.29 -17.96
C HIS A 109 5.67 -9.34 -17.79
N PHE A 110 6.19 -10.23 -16.94
CA PHE A 110 7.62 -10.34 -16.64
C PHE A 110 8.30 -11.49 -17.38
N GLU A 111 7.57 -12.58 -17.61
CA GLU A 111 8.08 -13.80 -18.23
C GLU A 111 7.12 -14.26 -19.35
N PRO A 112 7.26 -13.72 -20.57
CA PRO A 112 6.40 -14.08 -21.70
C PRO A 112 6.43 -15.57 -22.06
N SER A 113 7.47 -16.29 -21.62
CA SER A 113 7.63 -17.74 -21.81
C SER A 113 6.59 -18.58 -21.06
N VAL A 114 5.93 -18.02 -20.04
CA VAL A 114 4.87 -18.69 -19.27
C VAL A 114 3.66 -19.03 -20.14
N GLY A 115 3.41 -18.25 -21.19
CA GLY A 115 2.25 -18.43 -22.07
C GLY A 115 0.93 -18.12 -21.36
N ASP A 116 -0.14 -18.77 -21.82
CA ASP A 116 -1.49 -18.54 -21.29
C ASP A 116 -1.68 -19.22 -19.93
N LEU A 117 -2.17 -18.45 -18.97
CA LEU A 117 -2.57 -18.95 -17.66
C LEU A 117 -4.03 -19.45 -17.68
N PRO A 118 -4.40 -20.38 -16.80
CA PRO A 118 -5.81 -20.69 -16.54
C PRO A 118 -6.60 -19.44 -16.16
N GLU A 119 -7.90 -19.43 -16.46
CA GLU A 119 -8.79 -18.33 -16.09
C GLU A 119 -8.81 -18.14 -14.56
N ASP A 120 -8.55 -16.91 -14.09
CA ASP A 120 -8.64 -16.55 -12.67
C ASP A 120 -10.11 -16.62 -12.20
N PRO A 121 -10.45 -17.55 -11.27
CA PRO A 121 -11.82 -17.71 -10.80
C PRO A 121 -12.28 -16.54 -9.93
N THR A 122 -11.38 -15.72 -9.41
CA THR A 122 -11.69 -14.59 -8.53
C THR A 122 -11.99 -13.31 -9.31
N GLY A 123 -11.46 -13.19 -10.53
CA GLY A 123 -11.52 -11.97 -11.32
C GLY A 123 -10.82 -10.79 -10.65
N SER A 124 -9.79 -11.07 -9.86
CA SER A 124 -9.05 -10.06 -9.11
C SER A 124 -8.18 -9.22 -10.05
N PRO A 125 -7.82 -7.99 -9.63
CA PRO A 125 -6.75 -7.24 -10.27
C PRO A 125 -5.45 -8.07 -10.37
N SER A 126 -4.69 -7.90 -11.45
CA SER A 126 -3.32 -8.42 -11.55
C SER A 126 -2.37 -7.69 -10.59
N ALA A 127 -2.71 -6.46 -10.19
CA ALA A 127 -2.12 -5.78 -9.05
C ALA A 127 -3.07 -4.71 -8.49
N ALA A 128 -2.91 -4.39 -7.21
CA ALA A 128 -3.57 -3.24 -6.59
C ALA A 128 -2.66 -2.57 -5.57
N PHE A 129 -2.53 -1.24 -5.66
CA PHE A 129 -1.69 -0.43 -4.79
C PHE A 129 -2.45 0.76 -4.22
N LEU A 130 -2.43 0.88 -2.90
CA LEU A 130 -2.95 2.01 -2.15
C LEU A 130 -1.83 3.03 -1.93
N PHE A 131 -2.16 4.30 -2.12
CA PHE A 131 -1.28 5.43 -1.84
C PHE A 131 -1.86 6.24 -0.69
N PRO A 132 -1.17 6.33 0.46
CA PRO A 132 -1.55 7.23 1.54
C PRO A 132 -1.47 8.69 1.08
N ARG A 133 -2.22 9.55 1.77
CA ARG A 133 -2.09 10.99 1.62
C ARG A 133 -0.81 11.46 2.31
N GLU A 134 -0.03 12.28 1.62
CA GLU A 134 1.20 12.92 2.12
C GLU A 134 0.94 14.32 2.68
#